data_AF-A0A2D6WZT0-F1
#
_entry.id   AF-A0A2D6WZT0-F1
#
_cell.length_a   1.000
_cell.length_b   1.000
_cell.length_c   1.000
_cell.angle_alpha   90.00
_cell.angle_beta   90.00
_cell.angle_gamma   90.00
#
_symmetry.space_group_name_H-M   'P 1'
#
loop_
_entity.id
_entity.type
_entity.pdbx_description
1 polymer ?
#
loop_
_entity_poly.entity_id
_entity_poly.type
_entity_poly.pdbx_seq_one_letter_code
_entity_poly.pdbx_strand_id
1 'polypeptide(L)'
;MPALVTTEFRIHNAKQFREMFSEAALYGGSTATADLSTNLYLFIGKSSAWSGSYTPPGGSLTTFTDTTEPDPNNTNAPSSDTTANTSYSHWKDMIAAKKVASSDVSHVIARNNWTSGRYYSMYDDTVKFSLMNTNQTSQDVYTGSANATATLYPMYVMNSTFKVYKCLFNNKTEGGRPQPSTVEPTATTTTAGAPAALADGYVWKYMYTISAAESLKFVTSSYIPVKQIRDANAFGQGSTSGGMAVGGAKDDSSDQVVIERSAVDGALDVFVISADGADYHFENSKTISSGTGTSLVFNAAGLTGANAYANSSVYFTYGGTSYVRKVASSTYNSGTTQATLTLSTSLGVTLTGTMPTCNIGPWPRIDGDGHGQELVLTANTSGTAATGSVGGVTVVNSGNSFTTATMTVSVQPGASSGAAAAITPIIPPKGGHGYDAVTELGGYYMMINTKLAQSESGAFTTDNDFRKIGLLKDPNADGGFVRYTSDTASQSKTVAYSANNEVITGDITFSQVASGAATGYVLDVNAAASTMRVIDTTNGSSDTVGYDSKPGSLQAGQVATSGTLSFTVGAIANGAMSIGSGEIIYIENRAPVARASDQTEDIKLIIEF
;
A
#
# COMPACT_ATOMS: atom_id res chain seq x y z
N MET A 1 4.49 19.63 24.46
CA MET A 1 3.89 18.29 24.62
C MET A 1 4.35 17.43 23.44
N PRO A 2 4.87 16.22 23.64
CA PRO A 2 5.17 15.31 22.52
C PRO A 2 3.86 14.74 21.93
N ALA A 3 3.72 14.78 20.61
CA ALA A 3 2.58 14.26 19.87
C ALA A 3 3.05 13.61 18.55
N LEU A 4 2.31 12.65 18.03
CA LEU A 4 2.61 11.92 16.80
C LEU A 4 1.33 11.70 15.99
N VAL A 5 1.38 12.02 14.69
CA VAL A 5 0.39 11.52 13.72
C VAL A 5 0.80 10.10 13.34
N THR A 6 -0.04 9.12 13.65
CA THR A 6 0.27 7.70 13.43
C THR A 6 0.20 7.33 11.95
N THR A 7 0.88 6.26 11.55
CA THR A 7 0.75 5.70 10.20
C THR A 7 -0.70 5.31 9.89
N GLU A 8 -1.44 4.82 10.88
CA GLU A 8 -2.86 4.48 10.73
C GLU A 8 -3.72 5.70 10.33
N PHE A 9 -3.42 6.89 10.85
CA PHE A 9 -4.14 8.10 10.43
C PHE A 9 -3.92 8.38 8.94
N ARG A 10 -2.68 8.24 8.46
CA ARG A 10 -2.32 8.42 7.05
C ARG A 10 -3.00 7.37 6.16
N ILE A 11 -2.94 6.10 6.55
CA ILE A 11 -3.57 4.99 5.81
C ILE A 11 -5.09 5.18 5.77
N HIS A 12 -5.71 5.57 6.88
CA HIS A 12 -7.14 5.81 6.94
C HIS A 12 -7.55 6.91 5.95
N ASN A 13 -6.86 8.04 5.92
CA ASN A 13 -7.14 9.12 4.97
C ASN A 13 -6.92 8.69 3.51
N ALA A 14 -5.88 7.90 3.23
CA ALA A 14 -5.63 7.36 1.90
C ALA A 14 -6.78 6.43 1.45
N LYS A 15 -7.30 5.57 2.33
CA LYS A 15 -8.43 4.69 2.02
C LYS A 15 -9.72 5.47 1.79
N GLN A 16 -10.00 6.48 2.63
CA GLN A 16 -11.13 7.39 2.43
C GLN A 16 -11.06 8.11 1.07
N PHE A 17 -9.87 8.57 0.69
CA PHE A 17 -9.65 9.19 -0.62
C PHE A 17 -9.90 8.21 -1.78
N ARG A 18 -9.62 6.92 -1.63
CA ARG A 18 -9.96 5.92 -2.67
C ARG A 18 -11.46 5.64 -2.71
N GLU A 19 -12.09 5.53 -1.55
CA GLU A 19 -13.51 5.18 -1.42
C GLU A 19 -14.45 6.25 -1.98
N MET A 20 -14.06 7.53 -1.90
CA MET A 20 -14.88 8.62 -2.43
C MET A 20 -15.21 8.47 -3.92
N PHE A 21 -14.40 7.75 -4.72
CA PHE A 21 -14.66 7.54 -6.16
C PHE A 21 -15.81 6.56 -6.45
N SER A 22 -16.18 5.72 -5.49
CA SER A 22 -17.17 4.64 -5.70
C SER A 22 -18.18 4.50 -4.56
N GLU A 23 -18.34 5.53 -3.74
CA GLU A 23 -19.22 5.53 -2.57
C GLU A 23 -20.66 5.10 -2.91
N ALA A 24 -21.21 5.60 -4.02
CA ALA A 24 -22.55 5.24 -4.48
C ALA A 24 -22.67 3.74 -4.84
N ALA A 25 -21.63 3.14 -5.43
CA ALA A 25 -21.61 1.73 -5.80
C ALA A 25 -21.34 0.79 -4.61
N LEU A 26 -20.67 1.30 -3.56
CA LEU A 26 -20.20 0.55 -2.41
C LEU A 26 -21.19 0.54 -1.25
N TYR A 27 -21.82 1.67 -0.95
CA TYR A 27 -22.63 1.86 0.26
C TYR A 27 -24.08 2.25 -0.03
N GLY A 28 -24.43 2.44 -1.29
CA GLY A 28 -25.65 3.12 -1.68
C GLY A 28 -26.97 2.37 -1.45
N GLY A 29 -26.94 1.03 -1.33
CA GLY A 29 -28.15 0.23 -1.44
C GLY A 29 -28.92 0.54 -2.75
N SER A 30 -30.19 0.13 -2.86
CA SER A 30 -31.00 0.44 -4.06
C SER A 30 -31.53 1.88 -4.11
N THR A 31 -31.14 2.72 -3.15
CA THR A 31 -31.73 4.06 -2.90
C THR A 31 -30.74 5.21 -2.95
N ALA A 32 -29.43 4.97 -3.00
CA ALA A 32 -28.48 6.05 -3.20
C ALA A 32 -28.44 6.48 -4.66
N THR A 33 -28.47 7.79 -4.84
CA THR A 33 -28.22 8.43 -6.12
C THR A 33 -26.72 8.43 -6.41
N ALA A 34 -26.35 8.52 -7.69
CA ALA A 34 -24.97 8.67 -8.14
C ALA A 34 -24.26 9.93 -7.60
N ASP A 35 -24.99 10.77 -6.85
CA ASP A 35 -24.53 12.04 -6.29
C ASP A 35 -23.57 11.87 -5.11
N LEU A 36 -23.51 10.69 -4.48
CA LEU A 36 -22.62 10.42 -3.33
C LEU A 36 -21.15 10.25 -3.74
N SER A 37 -20.86 9.62 -4.88
CA SER A 37 -19.47 9.48 -5.34
C SER A 37 -18.90 10.85 -5.70
N THR A 38 -17.62 11.12 -5.44
CA THR A 38 -16.85 12.30 -5.85
C THR A 38 -16.33 12.17 -7.29
N ASN A 39 -16.30 13.26 -8.05
CA ASN A 39 -15.98 13.30 -9.48
C ASN A 39 -14.71 14.11 -9.53
N LEU A 40 -13.60 13.42 -9.71
CA LEU A 40 -12.31 14.05 -9.85
C LEU A 40 -11.94 14.10 -11.33
N TYR A 41 -11.42 15.24 -11.77
CA TYR A 41 -10.95 15.45 -13.13
C TYR A 41 -9.47 15.81 -13.11
N LEU A 42 -8.68 15.08 -13.87
CA LEU A 42 -7.31 15.48 -14.19
C LEU A 42 -7.38 16.47 -15.35
N PHE A 43 -6.90 17.68 -15.15
CA PHE A 43 -6.85 18.69 -16.20
C PHE A 43 -5.42 19.01 -16.60
N ILE A 44 -5.27 19.42 -17.85
CA ILE A 44 -4.06 20.06 -18.35
C ILE A 44 -4.34 21.54 -18.62
N GLY A 45 -3.32 22.36 -18.46
CA GLY A 45 -3.43 23.79 -18.66
C GLY A 45 -2.14 24.47 -19.03
N LYS A 46 -2.26 25.75 -19.37
CA LYS A 46 -1.20 26.68 -19.74
C LYS A 46 -0.33 26.17 -20.89
N SER A 47 -0.56 26.72 -22.07
CA SER A 47 0.28 26.50 -23.25
C SER A 47 1.24 27.67 -23.52
N SER A 48 1.00 28.85 -22.94
CA SER A 48 1.99 29.94 -23.02
C SER A 48 3.22 29.61 -22.15
N ALA A 49 4.40 30.00 -22.64
CA ALA A 49 5.66 29.88 -21.90
C ALA A 49 5.56 30.46 -20.48
N TRP A 50 6.32 29.87 -19.55
CA TRP A 50 6.54 30.50 -18.25
C TRP A 50 7.30 31.81 -18.43
N SER A 51 6.80 32.86 -17.77
CA SER A 51 7.40 34.17 -17.82
C SER A 51 7.11 34.93 -16.52
N GLY A 52 7.82 36.05 -16.34
CA GLY A 52 7.72 36.89 -15.16
C GLY A 52 8.88 36.71 -14.20
N SER A 53 8.89 37.56 -13.17
CA SER A 53 9.94 37.56 -12.16
C SER A 53 9.46 38.16 -10.86
N TYR A 54 10.05 37.73 -9.76
CA TYR A 54 9.77 38.25 -8.43
C TYR A 54 11.06 38.44 -7.64
N THR A 55 11.13 39.51 -6.84
CA THR A 55 12.21 39.72 -5.87
C THR A 55 11.59 39.83 -4.47
N PRO A 56 11.87 38.89 -3.55
CA PRO A 56 11.41 39.01 -2.17
C PRO A 56 12.04 40.22 -1.47
N PRO A 57 11.39 40.81 -0.45
CA PRO A 57 12.05 41.78 0.42
C PRO A 57 13.33 41.19 1.03
N GLY A 58 14.50 41.74 0.67
CA GLY A 58 15.81 41.21 1.10
C GLY A 58 16.27 39.93 0.39
N GLY A 59 15.55 39.46 -0.63
CA GLY A 59 15.87 38.27 -1.43
C GLY A 59 16.52 38.60 -2.77
N SER A 60 16.86 37.55 -3.52
CA SER A 60 17.37 37.67 -4.90
C SER A 60 16.23 37.60 -5.93
N LEU A 61 16.45 38.22 -7.10
CA LEU A 61 15.54 38.11 -8.23
C LEU A 61 15.39 36.65 -8.65
N THR A 62 14.15 36.18 -8.69
CA THR A 62 13.76 34.88 -9.24
C THR A 62 13.06 35.15 -10.58
N THR A 63 13.54 34.53 -11.65
CA THR A 63 12.95 34.63 -12.99
C THR A 63 12.38 33.29 -13.39
N PHE A 64 11.16 33.29 -13.92
CA PHE A 64 10.47 32.09 -14.34
C PHE A 64 10.59 31.90 -15.84
N THR A 65 10.94 30.68 -16.25
CA THR A 65 11.09 30.24 -17.64
C THR A 65 10.69 28.78 -17.73
N ASP A 66 10.64 28.23 -18.95
CA ASP A 66 10.39 26.80 -19.17
C ASP A 66 11.51 25.87 -18.64
N THR A 67 12.60 26.43 -18.12
CA THR A 67 13.66 25.70 -17.41
C THR A 67 13.73 26.02 -15.91
N THR A 68 13.00 27.06 -15.48
CA THR A 68 12.89 27.52 -14.09
C THR A 68 11.42 27.67 -13.76
N GLU A 69 10.75 26.52 -13.70
CA GLU A 69 9.31 26.41 -13.49
C GLU A 69 8.91 27.06 -12.15
N PRO A 70 7.78 27.79 -12.10
CA PRO A 70 7.35 28.39 -10.85
C PRO A 70 6.95 27.33 -9.82
N ASP A 71 7.43 27.47 -8.58
CA ASP A 71 7.00 26.64 -7.47
C ASP A 71 5.61 27.10 -6.97
N PRO A 72 4.56 26.26 -7.01
CA PRO A 72 3.24 26.59 -6.46
C PRO A 72 3.27 26.97 -4.96
N ASN A 73 4.28 26.56 -4.19
CA ASN A 73 4.38 26.92 -2.78
C ASN A 73 4.88 28.35 -2.55
N ASN A 74 5.45 28.99 -3.57
CA ASN A 74 5.91 30.36 -3.48
C ASN A 74 4.75 31.32 -3.78
N THR A 75 4.29 32.09 -2.78
CA THR A 75 3.16 33.03 -2.89
C THR A 75 3.27 34.03 -4.04
N ASN A 76 4.48 34.29 -4.55
CA ASN A 76 4.72 35.25 -5.63
C ASN A 76 4.90 34.58 -7.00
N ALA A 77 4.84 33.25 -7.08
CA ALA A 77 4.84 32.53 -8.34
C ALA A 77 3.49 32.71 -9.08
N PRO A 78 3.48 32.81 -10.42
CA PRO A 78 2.27 32.94 -11.27
C PRO A 78 1.32 31.72 -11.24
N SER A 79 1.55 30.76 -10.35
CA SER A 79 0.70 29.60 -10.12
C SER A 79 0.74 29.17 -8.64
N SER A 80 0.97 30.13 -7.75
CA SER A 80 1.06 29.91 -6.31
C SER A 80 -0.25 29.41 -5.72
N ASP A 81 -0.19 28.69 -4.60
CA ASP A 81 -1.35 28.38 -3.75
C ASP A 81 -1.82 29.63 -3.00
N THR A 82 -2.46 30.53 -3.74
CA THR A 82 -3.20 31.67 -3.19
C THR A 82 -4.66 31.53 -3.54
N THR A 83 -5.56 32.07 -2.72
CA THR A 83 -7.01 32.03 -2.98
C THR A 83 -7.38 32.59 -4.34
N ALA A 84 -6.64 33.60 -4.84
CA ALA A 84 -6.85 34.13 -6.18
C ALA A 84 -6.52 33.10 -7.27
N ASN A 85 -5.42 32.36 -7.13
CA ASN A 85 -4.99 31.39 -8.12
C ASN A 85 -5.79 30.10 -8.06
N THR A 86 -6.01 29.55 -6.87
CA THR A 86 -6.74 28.29 -6.66
C THR A 86 -8.21 28.40 -6.99
N SER A 87 -8.84 29.55 -6.74
CA SER A 87 -10.24 29.76 -7.11
C SER A 87 -10.43 30.23 -8.55
N TYR A 88 -9.46 30.93 -9.16
CA TYR A 88 -9.70 31.62 -10.45
C TYR A 88 -8.60 31.47 -11.49
N SER A 89 -7.32 31.69 -11.17
CA SER A 89 -6.28 31.76 -12.21
C SER A 89 -6.05 30.40 -12.90
N HIS A 90 -6.07 29.28 -12.17
CA HIS A 90 -5.91 27.96 -12.79
C HIS A 90 -7.04 27.62 -13.77
N TRP A 91 -8.25 28.14 -13.54
CA TRP A 91 -9.36 27.97 -14.47
C TRP A 91 -9.15 28.69 -15.81
N LYS A 92 -8.46 29.84 -15.80
CA LYS A 92 -8.15 30.58 -17.03
C LYS A 92 -7.14 29.85 -17.92
N ASP A 93 -6.24 29.11 -17.28
CA ASP A 93 -5.19 28.33 -17.94
C ASP A 93 -5.67 26.96 -18.41
N MET A 94 -6.79 26.47 -17.88
CA MET A 94 -7.27 25.12 -18.14
C MET A 94 -7.65 24.93 -19.61
N ILE A 95 -7.03 23.94 -20.27
CA ILE A 95 -7.28 23.61 -21.67
C ILE A 95 -8.44 22.61 -21.74
N ALA A 96 -8.32 21.51 -21.02
CA ALA A 96 -9.28 20.42 -20.98
C ALA A 96 -9.06 19.55 -19.75
N ALA A 97 -10.08 18.77 -19.39
CA ALA A 97 -10.05 17.87 -18.25
C ALA A 97 -10.66 16.51 -18.58
N LYS A 98 -10.13 15.45 -17.95
CA LYS A 98 -10.59 14.07 -18.07
C LYS A 98 -10.97 13.53 -16.72
N LYS A 99 -12.13 12.88 -16.63
CA LYS A 99 -12.63 12.25 -15.43
C LYS A 99 -11.75 11.08 -15.03
N VAL A 100 -11.37 11.03 -13.76
CA VAL A 100 -10.61 9.94 -13.16
C VAL A 100 -11.61 8.87 -12.71
N ALA A 101 -11.53 7.67 -13.29
CA ALA A 101 -12.37 6.56 -12.86
C ALA A 101 -11.83 5.92 -11.57
N SER A 102 -12.68 5.21 -10.81
CA SER A 102 -12.23 4.46 -9.63
C SER A 102 -11.18 3.37 -9.96
N SER A 103 -11.20 2.86 -11.19
CA SER A 103 -10.20 1.91 -11.71
C SER A 103 -8.86 2.57 -12.07
N ASP A 104 -8.81 3.90 -12.17
CA ASP A 104 -7.60 4.71 -12.40
C ASP A 104 -6.86 5.05 -11.11
N VAL A 105 -7.38 4.62 -9.96
CA VAL A 105 -6.84 4.96 -8.63
C VAL A 105 -6.48 3.70 -7.86
N SER A 106 -5.25 3.64 -7.35
CA SER A 106 -4.78 2.52 -6.53
C SER A 106 -3.89 3.00 -5.39
N HIS A 107 -3.92 2.29 -4.25
CA HIS A 107 -2.87 2.45 -3.25
C HIS A 107 -1.56 1.97 -3.85
N VAL A 108 -0.47 2.64 -3.51
CA VAL A 108 0.86 2.21 -3.91
C VAL A 108 1.80 2.20 -2.71
N ILE A 109 2.81 1.35 -2.79
CA ILE A 109 3.93 1.30 -1.85
C ILE A 109 5.24 1.40 -2.63
N ALA A 110 6.32 1.76 -1.95
CA ALA A 110 7.63 1.83 -2.57
C ALA A 110 8.01 0.47 -3.16
N ARG A 111 8.54 0.46 -4.38
CA ARG A 111 8.92 -0.75 -5.10
C ARG A 111 10.20 -1.33 -4.51
N ASN A 112 10.10 -2.51 -3.91
CA ASN A 112 11.24 -3.27 -3.42
C ASN A 112 11.28 -4.62 -4.11
N ASN A 113 12.16 -4.80 -5.10
CA ASN A 113 12.34 -6.10 -5.74
C ASN A 113 13.22 -7.00 -4.86
N TRP A 114 12.90 -8.29 -4.80
CA TRP A 114 13.78 -9.26 -4.16
C TRP A 114 15.12 -9.35 -4.93
N THR A 115 16.22 -9.53 -4.22
CA THR A 115 17.56 -9.74 -4.80
C THR A 115 18.37 -10.60 -3.85
N SER A 116 18.95 -11.69 -4.37
CA SER A 116 19.81 -12.58 -3.60
C SER A 116 21.00 -11.83 -2.97
N GLY A 117 21.36 -12.21 -1.74
CA GLY A 117 22.44 -11.62 -0.96
C GLY A 117 22.07 -10.35 -0.19
N ARG A 118 20.83 -9.86 -0.29
CA ARG A 118 20.35 -8.69 0.48
C ARG A 118 19.83 -9.10 1.86
N TYR A 119 19.87 -8.13 2.77
CA TYR A 119 19.33 -8.24 4.11
C TYR A 119 17.97 -7.54 4.15
N TYR A 120 16.93 -8.24 4.57
CA TYR A 120 15.58 -7.68 4.71
C TYR A 120 15.21 -7.54 6.18
N SER A 121 14.51 -6.46 6.51
CA SER A 121 13.83 -6.31 7.80
C SER A 121 12.82 -7.43 7.95
N MET A 122 12.60 -7.90 9.18
CA MET A 122 11.42 -8.70 9.50
C MET A 122 10.36 -7.80 10.12
N TYR A 123 9.13 -8.26 10.12
CA TYR A 123 8.12 -7.69 11.00
C TYR A 123 8.53 -7.89 12.48
N ASP A 124 8.44 -6.82 13.25
CA ASP A 124 8.74 -6.79 14.69
C ASP A 124 7.77 -5.81 15.37
N ASP A 125 7.02 -6.29 16.35
CA ASP A 125 5.97 -5.55 17.05
C ASP A 125 6.50 -4.46 18.00
N THR A 126 7.82 -4.43 18.20
CA THR A 126 8.49 -3.45 19.07
C THR A 126 9.20 -2.34 18.29
N VAL A 127 9.35 -2.50 16.96
CA VAL A 127 10.06 -1.55 16.09
C VAL A 127 9.08 -0.58 15.43
N LYS A 128 9.51 0.67 15.24
CA LYS A 128 8.72 1.68 14.52
C LYS A 128 8.41 1.20 13.09
N PHE A 129 7.14 1.21 12.73
CA PHE A 129 6.67 0.79 11.39
C PHE A 129 7.42 1.46 10.23
N SER A 130 7.71 2.76 10.33
CA SER A 130 8.43 3.48 9.28
C SER A 130 9.86 2.95 9.02
N LEU A 131 10.52 2.41 10.04
CA LEU A 131 11.84 1.79 9.88
C LEU A 131 11.74 0.48 9.14
N MET A 132 10.70 -0.31 9.43
CA MET A 132 10.52 -1.61 8.79
C MET A 132 10.09 -1.50 7.31
N ASN A 133 9.56 -0.35 6.88
CA ASN A 133 9.07 -0.14 5.50
C ASN A 133 10.01 0.73 4.64
N THR A 134 11.17 1.13 5.16
CA THR A 134 12.14 1.96 4.45
C THR A 134 13.53 1.33 4.44
N ASN A 135 14.38 1.75 3.49
CA ASN A 135 15.78 1.33 3.48
C ASN A 135 16.51 1.97 4.66
N GLN A 136 17.10 1.15 5.51
CA GLN A 136 17.91 1.60 6.63
C GLN A 136 19.39 1.36 6.31
N THR A 137 20.16 2.43 6.16
CA THR A 137 21.60 2.34 5.93
C THR A 137 22.34 2.06 7.24
N SER A 138 23.55 1.51 7.12
CA SER A 138 24.47 1.31 8.25
C SER A 138 23.92 0.47 9.41
N GLN A 139 23.24 -0.64 9.10
CA GLN A 139 22.69 -1.57 10.09
C GLN A 139 23.67 -2.71 10.37
N ASP A 140 23.71 -3.18 11.62
CA ASP A 140 24.47 -4.36 12.02
C ASP A 140 23.85 -5.62 11.40
N VAL A 141 24.65 -6.37 10.64
CA VAL A 141 24.23 -7.59 9.95
C VAL A 141 25.23 -8.72 10.17
N TYR A 142 24.86 -9.95 9.81
CA TYR A 142 25.76 -11.08 9.82
C TYR A 142 25.85 -11.70 8.42
N THR A 143 27.05 -11.76 7.86
CA THR A 143 27.31 -12.20 6.47
C THR A 143 27.13 -13.71 6.25
N GLY A 144 26.76 -14.46 7.28
CA GLY A 144 26.85 -15.93 7.32
C GLY A 144 28.16 -16.43 7.93
N SER A 145 29.17 -15.58 8.05
CA SER A 145 30.48 -15.94 8.64
C SER A 145 31.05 -14.92 9.63
N ALA A 146 30.68 -13.64 9.50
CA ALA A 146 31.17 -12.57 10.35
C ALA A 146 30.14 -11.43 10.48
N ASN A 147 30.25 -10.67 11.57
CA ASN A 147 29.51 -9.42 11.76
C ASN A 147 29.98 -8.38 10.75
N ALA A 148 29.04 -7.60 10.21
CA ALA A 148 29.31 -6.53 9.25
C ALA A 148 28.26 -5.41 9.37
N THR A 149 28.39 -4.40 8.51
CA THR A 149 27.42 -3.31 8.38
C THR A 149 26.89 -3.28 6.95
N ALA A 150 25.57 -3.23 6.76
CA ALA A 150 24.94 -3.19 5.45
C ALA A 150 23.63 -2.37 5.45
N THR A 151 23.05 -2.20 4.28
CA THR A 151 21.69 -1.67 4.15
C THR A 151 20.68 -2.78 4.44
N LEU A 152 19.78 -2.50 5.37
CA LEU A 152 18.61 -3.32 5.64
C LEU A 152 17.44 -2.82 4.80
N TYR A 153 16.93 -3.67 3.92
CA TYR A 153 15.80 -3.37 3.05
C TYR A 153 14.46 -3.56 3.80
N PRO A 154 13.35 -3.00 3.27
CA PRO A 154 12.02 -3.13 3.87
C PRO A 154 11.59 -4.57 4.12
N MET A 155 10.62 -4.74 5.03
CA MET A 155 10.05 -6.04 5.40
C MET A 155 9.23 -6.71 4.31
N TYR A 156 9.22 -6.19 3.09
CA TYR A 156 8.43 -6.73 2.00
C TYR A 156 9.21 -6.66 0.69
N VAL A 157 8.88 -7.58 -0.21
CA VAL A 157 9.50 -7.69 -1.53
C VAL A 157 8.48 -8.08 -2.58
N MET A 158 8.71 -7.63 -3.82
CA MET A 158 8.10 -8.18 -5.02
C MET A 158 9.09 -9.14 -5.67
N ASN A 159 8.64 -10.35 -5.99
CA ASN A 159 9.44 -11.35 -6.68
C ASN A 159 9.41 -11.16 -8.21
N SER A 160 10.16 -11.99 -8.94
CA SER A 160 10.26 -12.00 -10.40
C SER A 160 8.93 -12.26 -11.13
N THR A 161 7.92 -12.81 -10.44
CA THR A 161 6.59 -13.12 -10.96
C THR A 161 5.49 -12.15 -10.49
N PHE A 162 5.86 -10.95 -10.02
CA PHE A 162 4.92 -9.92 -9.53
C PHE A 162 4.09 -10.34 -8.28
N LYS A 163 4.58 -11.32 -7.52
CA LYS A 163 4.01 -11.69 -6.22
C LYS A 163 4.69 -10.87 -5.12
N VAL A 164 3.90 -10.37 -4.18
CA VAL A 164 4.37 -9.56 -3.05
C VAL A 164 4.37 -10.40 -1.77
N TYR A 165 5.49 -10.34 -1.05
CA TYR A 165 5.73 -11.10 0.17
C TYR A 165 6.11 -10.18 1.32
N LYS A 166 5.69 -10.55 2.53
CA LYS A 166 6.09 -9.95 3.81
C LYS A 166 7.05 -10.88 4.55
N CYS A 167 8.17 -10.35 5.03
CA CYS A 167 9.16 -11.05 5.82
C CYS A 167 8.67 -11.17 7.26
N LEU A 168 8.32 -12.38 7.68
CA LEU A 168 7.94 -12.68 9.06
C LEU A 168 9.16 -12.96 9.93
N PHE A 169 10.19 -13.59 9.37
CA PHE A 169 11.46 -13.85 10.05
C PHE A 169 12.61 -13.80 9.05
N ASN A 170 13.69 -13.11 9.42
CA ASN A 170 14.82 -12.81 8.53
C ASN A 170 16.09 -13.61 8.87
N ASN A 171 15.91 -14.79 9.45
CA ASN A 171 17.00 -15.66 9.88
C ASN A 171 18.05 -14.95 10.75
N LYS A 172 17.62 -14.02 11.60
CA LYS A 172 18.56 -13.28 12.45
C LYS A 172 19.23 -14.22 13.45
N THR A 173 20.52 -13.97 13.66
CA THR A 173 21.33 -14.64 14.69
C THR A 173 20.80 -14.33 16.09
N GLU A 174 21.24 -15.10 17.08
CA GLU A 174 20.95 -14.84 18.52
C GLU A 174 21.36 -13.43 18.95
N GLY A 175 22.43 -12.89 18.38
CA GLY A 175 22.86 -11.50 18.57
C GLY A 175 21.98 -10.45 17.88
N GLY A 176 20.81 -10.84 17.35
CA GLY A 176 19.84 -9.96 16.71
C GLY A 176 20.20 -9.51 15.29
N ARG A 177 21.31 -10.01 14.72
CA ARG A 177 21.80 -9.57 13.41
C ARG A 177 21.14 -10.37 12.28
N PRO A 178 20.45 -9.72 11.32
CA PRO A 178 19.87 -10.40 10.16
C PRO A 178 20.94 -11.01 9.27
N GLN A 179 20.60 -12.13 8.62
CA GLN A 179 21.44 -12.83 7.65
C GLN A 179 21.04 -12.51 6.21
N PRO A 180 21.87 -12.77 5.19
CA PRO A 180 21.48 -12.50 3.81
C PRO A 180 20.41 -13.50 3.33
N SER A 181 19.36 -13.01 2.67
CA SER A 181 18.42 -13.88 1.95
C SER A 181 19.06 -14.35 0.66
N THR A 182 19.06 -15.65 0.40
CA THR A 182 19.65 -16.26 -0.80
C THR A 182 18.64 -16.99 -1.66
N VAL A 183 17.43 -17.25 -1.14
CA VAL A 183 16.34 -17.96 -1.82
C VAL A 183 15.17 -17.01 -2.07
N GLU A 184 14.76 -16.89 -3.34
CA GLU A 184 13.59 -16.06 -3.70
C GLU A 184 12.28 -16.71 -3.22
N PRO A 185 11.38 -15.97 -2.55
CA PRO A 185 10.07 -16.49 -2.21
C PRO A 185 9.19 -16.68 -3.45
N THR A 186 8.64 -17.88 -3.62
CA THR A 186 7.82 -18.25 -4.79
C THR A 186 6.52 -18.98 -4.43
N ALA A 187 6.42 -19.51 -3.21
CA ALA A 187 5.24 -20.22 -2.72
C ALA A 187 4.01 -19.30 -2.65
N THR A 188 2.84 -19.86 -2.95
CA THR A 188 1.54 -19.19 -2.79
C THR A 188 0.78 -19.94 -1.70
N THR A 189 0.89 -19.46 -0.47
CA THR A 189 0.21 -20.02 0.70
C THR A 189 -0.87 -19.05 1.15
N THR A 190 -2.13 -19.46 1.11
CA THR A 190 -3.28 -18.64 1.53
C THR A 190 -3.73 -18.92 2.96
N THR A 191 -3.02 -19.80 3.67
CA THR A 191 -3.32 -20.19 5.05
C THR A 191 -2.95 -19.08 6.04
N ALA A 192 -3.64 -19.10 7.19
CA ALA A 192 -3.48 -18.14 8.28
C ALA A 192 -2.04 -18.06 8.83
N GLY A 193 -1.47 -19.22 9.18
CA GLY A 193 -0.20 -19.31 9.88
C GLY A 193 1.01 -18.88 9.06
N ALA A 194 2.16 -18.76 9.74
CA ALA A 194 3.43 -18.56 9.08
C ALA A 194 3.77 -19.75 8.15
N PRO A 195 4.25 -19.47 6.92
CA PRO A 195 4.77 -20.54 6.06
C PRO A 195 6.04 -21.17 6.64
N ALA A 196 6.41 -22.34 6.12
CA ALA A 196 7.70 -22.95 6.45
C ALA A 196 8.86 -22.03 6.02
N ALA A 197 9.93 -22.04 6.81
CA ALA A 197 11.15 -21.33 6.45
C ALA A 197 11.72 -21.88 5.13
N LEU A 198 12.24 -20.97 4.29
CA LEU A 198 13.03 -21.34 3.12
C LEU A 198 14.39 -21.90 3.55
N ALA A 199 15.15 -22.46 2.59
CA ALA A 199 16.44 -23.08 2.88
C ALA A 199 17.48 -22.11 3.48
N ASP A 200 17.29 -20.80 3.32
CA ASP A 200 18.12 -19.74 3.92
C ASP A 200 17.60 -19.26 5.29
N GLY A 201 16.59 -19.94 5.85
CA GLY A 201 15.99 -19.63 7.15
C GLY A 201 14.96 -18.50 7.12
N TYR A 202 14.75 -17.83 5.99
CA TYR A 202 13.75 -16.78 5.89
C TYR A 202 12.32 -17.34 5.90
N VAL A 203 11.42 -16.66 6.60
CA VAL A 203 9.98 -16.94 6.55
C VAL A 203 9.28 -15.81 5.81
N TRP A 204 8.78 -16.11 4.62
CA TRP A 204 8.07 -15.15 3.77
C TRP A 204 6.59 -15.52 3.68
N LYS A 205 5.72 -14.60 4.09
CA LYS A 205 4.27 -14.73 3.89
C LYS A 205 3.88 -14.08 2.58
N TYR A 206 3.22 -14.85 1.70
CA TYR A 206 2.60 -14.31 0.49
C TYR A 206 1.42 -13.41 0.87
N MET A 207 1.33 -12.22 0.25
CA MET A 207 0.29 -11.23 0.53
C MET A 207 -0.71 -11.15 -0.62
N TYR A 208 -0.23 -10.91 -1.85
CA TYR A 208 -1.03 -10.81 -3.06
C TYR A 208 -0.16 -10.92 -4.32
N THR A 209 -0.80 -11.07 -5.48
CA THR A 209 -0.15 -10.99 -6.80
C THR A 209 -0.65 -9.74 -7.51
N ILE A 210 0.27 -8.95 -8.07
CA ILE A 210 -0.06 -7.83 -8.94
C ILE A 210 -0.44 -8.40 -10.30
N SER A 211 -1.67 -8.14 -10.76
CA SER A 211 -2.12 -8.63 -12.06
C SER A 211 -1.37 -7.96 -13.21
N ALA A 212 -1.34 -8.60 -14.39
CA ALA A 212 -0.73 -7.99 -15.57
C ALA A 212 -1.32 -6.60 -15.89
N ALA A 213 -2.65 -6.46 -15.78
CA ALA A 213 -3.34 -5.18 -16.01
C ALA A 213 -2.91 -4.09 -15.01
N GLU A 214 -2.82 -4.42 -13.73
CA GLU A 214 -2.32 -3.50 -12.70
C GLU A 214 -0.84 -3.17 -12.91
N SER A 215 -0.04 -4.13 -13.37
CA SER A 215 1.39 -3.91 -13.64
C SER A 215 1.60 -2.88 -14.75
N LEU A 216 0.85 -2.99 -15.85
CA LEU A 216 0.86 -2.04 -16.96
C LEU A 216 0.44 -0.64 -16.51
N LYS A 217 -0.50 -0.55 -15.56
CA LYS A 217 -1.13 0.71 -15.15
C LYS A 217 -0.37 1.41 -14.02
N PHE A 218 0.04 0.69 -12.99
CA PHE A 218 0.48 1.29 -11.72
C PHE A 218 1.92 0.96 -11.32
N VAL A 219 2.56 -0.04 -11.94
CA VAL A 219 3.98 -0.29 -11.63
C VAL A 219 4.85 0.78 -12.29
N THR A 220 5.78 1.32 -11.51
CA THR A 220 6.81 2.25 -11.95
C THR A 220 8.19 1.74 -11.50
N SER A 221 9.25 2.52 -11.76
CA SER A 221 10.57 2.24 -11.16
C SER A 221 10.56 2.33 -9.63
N SER A 222 9.68 3.18 -9.07
CA SER A 222 9.69 3.53 -7.64
C SER A 222 8.49 3.00 -6.84
N TYR A 223 7.40 2.60 -7.50
CA TYR A 223 6.14 2.21 -6.84
C TYR A 223 5.51 0.94 -7.43
N ILE A 224 4.83 0.18 -6.59
CA ILE A 224 3.98 -0.96 -6.95
C ILE A 224 2.59 -0.82 -6.32
N PRO A 225 1.51 -1.29 -6.98
CA PRO A 225 0.16 -1.19 -6.44
C PRO A 225 -0.09 -2.18 -5.30
N VAL A 226 -0.94 -1.77 -4.36
CA VAL A 226 -1.54 -2.62 -3.32
C VAL A 226 -3.04 -2.54 -3.48
N LYS A 227 -3.69 -3.67 -3.71
CA LYS A 227 -5.14 -3.70 -3.82
C LYS A 227 -5.76 -3.60 -2.44
N GLN A 228 -6.65 -2.63 -2.23
CA GLN A 228 -7.53 -2.61 -1.06
C GLN A 228 -8.74 -3.52 -1.34
N ILE A 229 -9.00 -4.46 -0.44
CA ILE A 229 -10.25 -5.24 -0.40
C ILE A 229 -11.14 -4.74 0.74
N ARG A 230 -10.55 -4.56 1.94
CA ARG A 230 -11.21 -3.99 3.13
C ARG A 230 -11.39 -2.48 3.03
N ASP A 231 -12.63 -2.03 3.23
CA ASP A 231 -12.90 -0.60 3.34
C ASP A 231 -12.33 0.01 4.64
N ALA A 232 -12.08 1.32 4.61
CA ALA A 232 -11.51 2.13 5.69
C ALA A 232 -12.29 2.01 7.00
N ASN A 233 -13.62 1.88 6.87
CA ASN A 233 -14.56 1.81 7.99
C ASN A 233 -15.12 0.40 8.24
N ALA A 234 -14.68 -0.61 7.47
CA ALA A 234 -15.19 -1.97 7.61
C ALA A 234 -14.55 -2.68 8.81
N PHE A 235 -15.35 -2.97 9.84
CA PHE A 235 -14.96 -3.82 10.97
C PHE A 235 -15.57 -5.21 10.81
N GLY A 236 -14.77 -6.17 10.34
CA GLY A 236 -15.16 -7.59 10.28
C GLY A 236 -15.63 -8.08 8.90
N GLN A 237 -16.05 -9.36 8.86
CA GLN A 237 -16.36 -10.09 7.61
C GLN A 237 -17.87 -10.14 7.28
N GLY A 238 -18.72 -9.61 8.16
CA GLY A 238 -20.15 -9.94 8.20
C GLY A 238 -21.06 -9.01 7.41
N SER A 239 -21.20 -9.22 6.10
CA SER A 239 -22.40 -8.88 5.32
C SER A 239 -22.30 -9.45 3.89
N THR A 240 -23.36 -10.02 3.35
CA THR A 240 -23.43 -10.40 1.92
C THR A 240 -23.50 -9.15 1.03
N SER A 241 -24.15 -8.08 1.50
CA SER A 241 -24.14 -6.75 0.87
C SER A 241 -22.96 -5.93 1.39
N GLY A 242 -21.89 -5.83 0.60
CA GLY A 242 -20.74 -4.98 0.91
C GLY A 242 -19.64 -5.61 1.77
N GLY A 243 -19.82 -6.84 2.26
CA GLY A 243 -18.79 -7.54 3.04
C GLY A 243 -17.91 -8.48 2.20
N MET A 244 -16.89 -9.04 2.87
CA MET A 244 -15.87 -9.91 2.30
C MET A 244 -16.15 -11.41 2.45
N ALA A 245 -17.35 -11.79 2.90
CA ALA A 245 -17.74 -13.20 3.00
C ALA A 245 -17.61 -13.90 1.64
N VAL A 246 -17.55 -15.24 1.64
CA VAL A 246 -17.48 -16.02 0.38
C VAL A 246 -18.67 -15.69 -0.52
N GLY A 247 -18.39 -15.19 -1.73
CA GLY A 247 -19.40 -14.71 -2.67
C GLY A 247 -20.05 -13.36 -2.32
N GLY A 248 -19.50 -12.62 -1.36
CA GLY A 248 -19.90 -11.25 -1.04
C GLY A 248 -19.43 -10.23 -2.08
N ALA A 249 -19.95 -9.00 -2.02
CA ALA A 249 -19.65 -7.95 -3.00
C ALA A 249 -18.15 -7.59 -3.12
N LYS A 250 -17.35 -7.85 -2.08
CA LYS A 250 -15.90 -7.61 -2.06
C LYS A 250 -15.07 -8.87 -2.32
N ASP A 251 -15.72 -10.03 -2.47
CA ASP A 251 -15.03 -11.27 -2.82
C ASP A 251 -14.74 -11.30 -4.32
N ASP A 252 -13.53 -10.90 -4.67
CA ASP A 252 -13.01 -10.91 -6.04
C ASP A 252 -12.42 -12.28 -6.44
N SER A 253 -12.57 -13.31 -5.60
CA SER A 253 -12.00 -14.65 -5.78
C SER A 253 -10.48 -14.69 -5.90
N SER A 254 -9.77 -13.63 -5.52
CA SER A 254 -8.31 -13.60 -5.49
C SER A 254 -7.74 -14.38 -4.30
N ASP A 255 -6.46 -14.74 -4.37
CA ASP A 255 -5.78 -15.29 -3.20
C ASP A 255 -5.73 -14.28 -2.03
N GLN A 256 -5.69 -12.98 -2.33
CA GLN A 256 -5.64 -11.92 -1.33
C GLN A 256 -6.87 -11.96 -0.42
N VAL A 257 -8.09 -12.05 -0.98
CA VAL A 257 -9.31 -12.13 -0.15
C VAL A 257 -9.37 -13.42 0.66
N VAL A 258 -8.80 -14.52 0.18
CA VAL A 258 -8.67 -15.77 0.96
C VAL A 258 -7.73 -15.56 2.16
N ILE A 259 -6.59 -14.90 1.95
CA ILE A 259 -5.63 -14.58 3.01
C ILE A 259 -6.24 -13.64 4.05
N GLU A 260 -6.86 -12.54 3.61
CA GLU A 260 -7.47 -11.55 4.50
C GLU A 260 -8.59 -12.16 5.35
N ARG A 261 -9.36 -13.11 4.82
CA ARG A 261 -10.38 -13.85 5.59
C ARG A 261 -9.80 -14.85 6.57
N SER A 262 -8.67 -15.47 6.21
CA SER A 262 -8.03 -16.53 7.00
C SER A 262 -7.12 -15.98 8.08
N ALA A 263 -6.73 -14.70 8.03
CA ALA A 263 -5.90 -14.07 9.04
C ALA A 263 -6.50 -14.23 10.45
N VAL A 264 -5.64 -14.53 11.42
CA VAL A 264 -6.01 -14.80 12.82
C VAL A 264 -5.41 -13.74 13.72
N ASP A 265 -6.28 -13.01 14.43
CA ASP A 265 -5.87 -11.98 15.36
C ASP A 265 -5.08 -12.57 16.53
N GLY A 266 -3.91 -12.00 16.81
CA GLY A 266 -3.02 -12.45 17.88
C GLY A 266 -2.49 -13.88 17.74
N ALA A 267 -2.32 -14.41 16.52
CA ALA A 267 -1.69 -15.72 16.31
C ALA A 267 -0.17 -15.71 16.61
N LEU A 268 0.31 -16.63 17.45
CA LEU A 268 1.75 -16.77 17.77
C LEU A 268 2.45 -17.64 16.72
N ASP A 269 2.82 -17.03 15.60
CA ASP A 269 3.42 -17.71 14.45
C ASP A 269 4.96 -17.65 14.42
N VAL A 270 5.54 -16.59 14.97
CA VAL A 270 6.99 -16.31 14.88
C VAL A 270 7.59 -16.18 16.27
N PHE A 271 8.75 -16.81 16.45
CA PHE A 271 9.51 -16.79 17.69
C PHE A 271 10.96 -16.43 17.39
N VAL A 272 11.52 -15.53 18.18
CA VAL A 272 12.92 -15.13 18.11
C VAL A 272 13.68 -15.77 19.25
N ILE A 273 14.69 -16.57 18.94
CA ILE A 273 15.63 -17.10 19.93
C ILE A 273 16.80 -16.14 20.01
N SER A 274 16.98 -15.53 21.19
CA SER A 274 18.10 -14.61 21.50
C SER A 274 19.19 -15.25 22.35
N ALA A 275 18.87 -16.38 22.98
CA ALA A 275 19.82 -17.31 23.58
C ALA A 275 19.19 -18.72 23.54
N ASP A 276 19.94 -19.70 23.09
CA ASP A 276 19.52 -21.11 23.01
C ASP A 276 19.51 -21.83 24.37
N GLY A 277 20.32 -21.33 25.32
CA GLY A 277 20.45 -21.90 26.66
C GLY A 277 21.18 -23.24 26.64
N ALA A 278 21.18 -23.95 27.76
CA ALA A 278 21.86 -25.24 27.88
C ALA A 278 21.12 -26.16 28.86
N ASP A 279 21.48 -27.45 28.80
CA ASP A 279 21.11 -28.49 29.75
C ASP A 279 19.59 -28.78 29.82
N TYR A 280 18.80 -28.46 28.80
CA TYR A 280 17.43 -28.94 28.68
C TYR A 280 17.40 -30.39 28.19
N HIS A 281 16.40 -31.14 28.66
CA HIS A 281 16.25 -32.56 28.32
C HIS A 281 15.32 -32.71 27.11
N PHE A 282 15.89 -33.29 26.05
CA PHE A 282 15.18 -33.64 24.82
C PHE A 282 15.31 -35.13 24.52
N GLU A 283 14.22 -35.74 24.09
CA GLU A 283 14.21 -37.11 23.57
C GLU A 283 13.39 -37.16 22.28
N ASN A 284 13.89 -37.87 21.27
CA ASN A 284 13.22 -38.01 19.99
C ASN A 284 12.85 -39.47 19.73
N SER A 285 11.78 -39.67 18.96
CA SER A 285 11.40 -40.96 18.39
C SER A 285 11.12 -42.06 19.45
N LYS A 286 10.53 -41.69 20.58
CA LYS A 286 10.12 -42.63 21.63
C LYS A 286 8.88 -43.39 21.22
N THR A 287 8.94 -44.72 21.18
CA THR A 287 7.79 -45.55 20.81
C THR A 287 6.74 -45.52 21.91
N ILE A 288 5.54 -45.03 21.58
CA ILE A 288 4.38 -45.07 22.48
C ILE A 288 3.89 -46.52 22.59
N SER A 289 3.56 -46.94 23.80
CA SER A 289 3.04 -48.28 24.11
C SER A 289 1.52 -48.26 24.30
N SER A 290 0.98 -47.18 24.89
CA SER A 290 -0.47 -46.95 25.01
C SER A 290 -0.77 -45.50 25.40
N GLY A 291 -2.01 -45.04 25.18
CA GLY A 291 -2.45 -43.73 25.66
C GLY A 291 -3.97 -43.54 25.61
N THR A 292 -4.55 -43.05 26.70
CA THR A 292 -5.96 -42.67 26.80
C THR A 292 -6.19 -41.73 27.98
N GLY A 293 -7.18 -40.85 27.90
CA GLY A 293 -7.46 -39.87 28.94
C GLY A 293 -6.22 -39.03 29.23
N THR A 294 -5.79 -38.95 30.49
CA THR A 294 -4.58 -38.21 30.90
C THR A 294 -3.33 -39.08 30.98
N SER A 295 -3.39 -40.35 30.58
CA SER A 295 -2.27 -41.29 30.67
C SER A 295 -1.64 -41.55 29.31
N LEU A 296 -0.31 -41.46 29.23
CA LEU A 296 0.48 -41.83 28.06
C LEU A 296 1.70 -42.66 28.50
N VAL A 297 1.91 -43.82 27.89
CA VAL A 297 2.97 -44.76 28.25
C VAL A 297 3.89 -44.98 27.06
N PHE A 298 5.20 -44.94 27.26
CA PHE A 298 6.19 -45.24 26.23
C PHE A 298 7.44 -45.89 26.83
N ASN A 299 8.28 -46.46 25.96
CA ASN A 299 9.53 -47.09 26.38
C ASN A 299 10.61 -46.04 26.73
N ALA A 300 11.11 -46.07 27.96
CA ALA A 300 12.06 -45.10 28.51
C ALA A 300 13.29 -45.79 29.10
N ALA A 301 14.03 -46.54 28.26
CA ALA A 301 15.17 -47.36 28.69
C ALA A 301 16.34 -46.58 29.37
N GLY A 302 16.42 -45.27 29.17
CA GLY A 302 17.49 -44.42 29.69
C GLY A 302 17.19 -43.69 31.00
N LEU A 303 15.96 -43.76 31.51
CA LEU A 303 15.56 -43.03 32.72
C LEU A 303 15.42 -43.95 33.92
N THR A 304 15.81 -43.46 35.08
CA THR A 304 15.81 -44.24 36.34
C THR A 304 15.05 -43.56 37.48
N GLY A 305 14.51 -42.35 37.26
CA GLY A 305 13.86 -41.53 38.28
C GLY A 305 12.40 -41.20 37.98
N ALA A 306 11.59 -41.07 39.04
CA ALA A 306 10.25 -40.48 38.94
C ALA A 306 10.32 -38.99 38.60
N ASN A 307 9.29 -38.48 37.93
CA ASN A 307 9.15 -37.08 37.52
C ASN A 307 10.24 -36.53 36.59
N ALA A 308 11.01 -37.40 35.94
CA ALA A 308 11.97 -37.02 34.92
C ALA A 308 11.38 -36.19 33.77
N TYR A 309 10.10 -36.40 33.43
CA TYR A 309 9.41 -35.65 32.38
C TYR A 309 8.45 -34.59 32.92
N ALA A 310 8.40 -34.32 34.22
CA ALA A 310 7.57 -33.24 34.74
C ALA A 310 7.97 -31.90 34.07
N ASN A 311 6.96 -31.09 33.73
CA ASN A 311 7.13 -29.85 32.96
C ASN A 311 7.77 -30.04 31.57
N SER A 312 7.63 -31.22 30.97
CA SER A 312 7.97 -31.44 29.56
C SER A 312 6.72 -31.27 28.67
N SER A 313 6.95 -30.98 27.40
CA SER A 313 5.99 -31.18 26.32
C SER A 313 6.18 -32.59 25.75
N VAL A 314 5.09 -33.29 25.44
CA VAL A 314 5.10 -34.48 24.58
C VAL A 314 4.38 -34.16 23.27
N TYR A 315 5.04 -34.45 22.16
CA TYR A 315 4.56 -34.21 20.80
C TYR A 315 4.50 -35.51 20.01
N PHE A 316 3.38 -35.79 19.37
CA PHE A 316 3.24 -36.93 18.46
C PHE A 316 2.14 -36.68 17.43
N THR A 317 2.19 -37.41 16.32
CA THR A 317 1.15 -37.39 15.29
C THR A 317 0.44 -38.74 15.26
N TYR A 318 -0.89 -38.71 15.28
CA TYR A 318 -1.72 -39.90 15.21
C TYR A 318 -2.96 -39.63 14.36
N GLY A 319 -3.25 -40.52 13.41
CA GLY A 319 -4.39 -40.35 12.50
C GLY A 319 -4.35 -39.08 11.64
N GLY A 320 -3.14 -38.53 11.38
CA GLY A 320 -2.95 -37.29 10.64
C GLY A 320 -3.03 -36.01 11.49
N THR A 321 -3.44 -36.10 12.76
CA THR A 321 -3.49 -34.98 13.68
C THR A 321 -2.28 -34.98 14.60
N SER A 322 -1.67 -33.80 14.78
CA SER A 322 -0.59 -33.60 15.74
C SER A 322 -1.16 -33.22 17.11
N TYR A 323 -0.55 -33.73 18.17
CA TYR A 323 -0.97 -33.49 19.55
C TYR A 323 0.23 -32.99 20.36
N VAL A 324 0.01 -31.93 21.15
CA VAL A 324 0.98 -31.41 22.12
C VAL A 324 0.37 -31.44 23.51
N ARG A 325 1.02 -32.07 24.48
CA ARG A 325 0.51 -32.12 25.85
C ARG A 325 1.60 -31.79 26.86
N LYS A 326 1.23 -30.99 27.86
CA LYS A 326 2.08 -30.76 29.03
C LYS A 326 2.05 -32.01 29.92
N VAL A 327 3.23 -32.43 30.34
CA VAL A 327 3.41 -33.50 31.31
C VAL A 327 3.38 -32.90 32.72
N ALA A 328 2.40 -33.28 33.51
CA ALA A 328 2.28 -32.86 34.91
C ALA A 328 3.25 -33.65 35.80
N SER A 329 3.34 -34.96 35.60
CA SER A 329 4.20 -35.87 36.35
C SER A 329 4.54 -37.12 35.52
N SER A 330 5.55 -37.85 35.95
CA SER A 330 5.90 -39.13 35.31
C SER A 330 6.33 -40.17 36.35
N THR A 331 6.02 -41.43 36.09
CA THR A 331 6.52 -42.57 36.87
C THR A 331 7.36 -43.46 35.97
N TYR A 332 8.36 -44.13 36.55
CA TYR A 332 9.21 -45.07 35.83
C TYR A 332 9.06 -46.47 36.42
N ASN A 333 8.81 -47.47 35.57
CA ASN A 333 8.77 -48.87 35.96
C ASN A 333 10.03 -49.59 35.44
N SER A 334 10.96 -49.87 36.35
CA SER A 334 12.22 -50.55 36.03
C SER A 334 12.04 -52.00 35.55
N GLY A 335 10.94 -52.66 35.89
CA GLY A 335 10.64 -54.03 35.46
C GLY A 335 10.21 -54.12 34.01
N THR A 336 9.63 -53.06 33.44
CA THR A 336 9.18 -53.02 32.04
C THR A 336 9.92 -51.99 31.19
N THR A 337 10.83 -51.21 31.78
CA THR A 337 11.55 -50.09 31.16
C THR A 337 10.61 -49.04 30.53
N GLN A 338 9.41 -48.87 31.10
CA GLN A 338 8.39 -47.94 30.62
C GLN A 338 8.26 -46.72 31.54
N ALA A 339 8.05 -45.56 30.92
CA ALA A 339 7.59 -44.36 31.61
C ALA A 339 6.09 -44.18 31.38
N THR A 340 5.37 -43.91 32.47
CA THR A 340 3.95 -43.53 32.42
C THR A 340 3.85 -42.05 32.76
N LEU A 341 3.43 -41.24 31.79
CA LEU A 341 3.17 -39.82 31.94
C LEU A 341 1.74 -39.59 32.41
N THR A 342 1.58 -38.65 33.35
CA THR A 342 0.31 -38.02 33.64
C THR A 342 0.30 -36.64 33.00
N LEU A 343 -0.63 -36.42 32.07
CA LEU A 343 -0.77 -35.20 31.30
C LEU A 343 -1.64 -34.17 32.05
N SER A 344 -1.33 -32.88 31.89
CA SER A 344 -2.11 -31.79 32.49
C SER A 344 -3.51 -31.65 31.89
N THR A 345 -3.71 -32.13 30.67
CA THR A 345 -5.01 -32.18 29.98
C THR A 345 -5.20 -33.54 29.33
N SER A 346 -6.45 -33.90 29.03
CA SER A 346 -6.74 -35.15 28.32
C SER A 346 -6.04 -35.19 26.95
N LEU A 347 -5.55 -36.37 26.56
CA LEU A 347 -4.97 -36.64 25.25
C LEU A 347 -5.97 -36.26 24.14
N GLY A 348 -7.28 -36.40 24.40
CA GLY A 348 -8.34 -36.10 23.44
C GLY A 348 -8.50 -37.19 22.36
N VAL A 349 -7.73 -38.27 22.47
CA VAL A 349 -7.77 -39.46 21.61
C VAL A 349 -7.45 -40.70 22.44
N THR A 350 -7.98 -41.84 22.04
CA THR A 350 -7.55 -43.15 22.55
C THR A 350 -6.72 -43.82 21.47
N LEU A 351 -5.45 -44.09 21.77
CA LEU A 351 -4.51 -44.69 20.82
C LEU A 351 -4.81 -46.19 20.69
N THR A 352 -5.02 -46.66 19.46
CA THR A 352 -5.28 -48.07 19.16
C THR A 352 -4.54 -48.48 17.88
N GLY A 353 -4.30 -49.78 17.70
CA GLY A 353 -3.60 -50.28 16.51
C GLY A 353 -2.12 -49.90 16.49
N THR A 354 -1.65 -49.31 15.38
CA THR A 354 -0.23 -48.96 15.19
C THR A 354 0.12 -47.75 16.03
N MET A 355 0.96 -47.95 17.05
CA MET A 355 1.36 -46.87 17.96
C MET A 355 2.35 -45.91 17.29
N PRO A 356 2.20 -44.59 17.49
CA PRO A 356 3.12 -43.60 16.95
C PRO A 356 4.41 -43.51 17.80
N THR A 357 5.39 -42.79 17.27
CA THR A 357 6.51 -42.29 18.08
C THR A 357 6.21 -40.88 18.60
N CYS A 358 6.76 -40.51 19.75
CA CYS A 358 6.71 -39.16 20.28
C CYS A 358 8.09 -38.55 20.48
N ASN A 359 8.10 -37.22 20.52
CA ASN A 359 9.23 -36.42 20.94
C ASN A 359 8.89 -35.73 22.26
N ILE A 360 9.89 -35.51 23.09
CA ILE A 360 9.78 -34.91 24.40
C ILE A 360 10.80 -33.79 24.50
N GLY A 361 10.37 -32.64 25.00
CA GLY A 361 11.23 -31.49 25.25
C GLY A 361 10.73 -30.68 26.45
N PRO A 362 11.43 -29.63 26.87
CA PRO A 362 10.93 -28.73 27.90
C PRO A 362 9.58 -28.10 27.49
N TRP A 363 8.74 -27.77 28.46
CA TRP A 363 7.45 -27.12 28.20
C TRP A 363 7.65 -25.63 27.89
N PRO A 364 7.25 -25.14 26.69
CA PRO A 364 7.22 -23.72 26.38
C PRO A 364 6.01 -23.07 27.07
N ARG A 365 6.23 -22.49 28.25
CA ARG A 365 5.17 -21.78 28.97
C ARG A 365 4.98 -20.41 28.33
N ILE A 366 3.79 -20.16 27.80
CA ILE A 366 3.36 -18.83 27.39
C ILE A 366 2.59 -18.18 28.54
N ASP A 367 3.01 -16.98 28.91
CA ASP A 367 2.29 -16.08 29.79
C ASP A 367 1.81 -14.89 28.96
N GLY A 368 0.49 -14.79 28.78
CA GLY A 368 -0.17 -13.83 27.90
C GLY A 368 -1.68 -13.87 28.06
N ASP A 369 -2.39 -13.07 27.28
CA ASP A 369 -3.85 -12.90 27.34
C ASP A 369 -4.65 -13.71 26.30
N GLY A 370 -3.96 -14.32 25.34
CA GLY A 370 -4.56 -15.22 24.36
C GLY A 370 -4.65 -16.67 24.82
N HIS A 371 -5.09 -17.56 23.92
CA HIS A 371 -5.30 -18.97 24.23
C HIS A 371 -5.17 -19.90 23.01
N GLY A 372 -5.13 -21.21 23.27
CA GLY A 372 -5.25 -22.26 22.26
C GLY A 372 -3.95 -22.59 21.51
N GLN A 373 -2.84 -21.98 21.91
CA GLN A 373 -1.52 -22.24 21.38
C GLN A 373 -1.00 -23.63 21.77
N GLU A 374 -0.43 -24.34 20.80
CA GLU A 374 0.26 -25.61 20.97
C GLU A 374 1.64 -25.49 20.33
N LEU A 375 2.68 -25.49 21.18
CA LEU A 375 4.06 -25.21 20.80
C LEU A 375 4.98 -26.34 21.25
N VAL A 376 6.01 -26.63 20.46
CA VAL A 376 7.02 -27.64 20.77
C VAL A 376 8.41 -27.04 20.59
N LEU A 377 9.27 -27.23 21.59
CA LEU A 377 10.67 -26.85 21.47
C LEU A 377 11.46 -28.01 20.85
N THR A 378 12.40 -27.68 19.99
CA THR A 378 13.31 -28.65 19.36
C THR A 378 14.72 -28.44 19.88
N ALA A 379 15.52 -29.51 19.95
CA ALA A 379 16.92 -29.42 20.37
C ALA A 379 17.78 -28.81 19.25
N ASN A 380 18.71 -27.93 19.61
CA ASN A 380 19.77 -27.51 18.71
C ASN A 380 20.75 -28.68 18.56
N THR A 381 20.99 -29.10 17.32
CA THR A 381 21.86 -30.23 16.98
C THR A 381 23.12 -29.79 16.24
N SER A 382 23.37 -28.48 16.16
CA SER A 382 24.62 -27.94 15.63
C SER A 382 25.81 -28.42 16.47
N GLY A 383 26.91 -28.80 15.81
CA GLY A 383 28.09 -29.35 16.49
C GLY A 383 28.82 -28.38 17.43
N THR A 384 28.46 -27.09 17.41
CA THR A 384 28.99 -26.06 18.32
C THR A 384 28.02 -25.70 19.46
N ALA A 385 26.80 -26.23 19.44
CA ALA A 385 25.77 -25.89 20.42
C ALA A 385 26.04 -26.58 21.77
N ALA A 386 25.63 -25.94 22.86
CA ALA A 386 25.70 -26.56 24.18
C ALA A 386 24.80 -27.81 24.22
N THR A 387 25.15 -28.80 25.06
CA THR A 387 24.29 -29.98 25.20
C THR A 387 22.93 -29.55 25.73
N GLY A 388 21.84 -30.00 25.08
CA GLY A 388 20.48 -29.66 25.52
C GLY A 388 20.06 -28.21 25.27
N SER A 389 20.72 -27.47 24.37
CA SER A 389 20.28 -26.14 23.94
C SER A 389 19.02 -26.20 23.04
N VAL A 390 18.22 -25.13 23.03
CA VAL A 390 17.01 -25.02 22.19
C VAL A 390 17.35 -24.56 20.78
N GLY A 391 16.92 -25.31 19.76
CA GLY A 391 17.20 -25.03 18.35
C GLY A 391 16.07 -24.35 17.58
N GLY A 392 14.84 -24.41 18.09
CA GLY A 392 13.69 -23.86 17.36
C GLY A 392 12.37 -24.09 18.08
N VAL A 393 11.35 -23.32 17.65
CA VAL A 393 9.96 -23.47 18.09
C VAL A 393 9.14 -23.99 16.92
N THR A 394 8.54 -25.17 17.08
CA THR A 394 7.56 -25.71 16.15
C THR A 394 6.17 -25.29 16.62
N VAL A 395 5.46 -24.56 15.76
CA VAL A 395 4.08 -24.12 16.00
C VAL A 395 3.13 -25.17 15.44
N VAL A 396 2.43 -25.90 16.33
CA VAL A 396 1.40 -26.87 15.94
C VAL A 396 0.04 -26.18 15.85
N ASN A 397 -0.21 -25.25 16.76
CA ASN A 397 -1.33 -24.32 16.71
C ASN A 397 -0.85 -22.96 17.24
N SER A 398 -1.02 -21.90 16.46
CA SER A 398 -0.58 -20.55 16.81
C SER A 398 -1.42 -19.93 17.92
N GLY A 399 -2.60 -20.49 18.23
CA GLY A 399 -3.58 -19.88 19.12
C GLY A 399 -4.17 -18.60 18.52
N ASN A 400 -4.84 -17.82 19.35
CA ASN A 400 -5.39 -16.53 18.95
C ASN A 400 -5.55 -15.59 20.15
N SER A 401 -5.93 -14.34 19.84
CA SER A 401 -6.28 -13.28 20.79
C SER A 401 -5.13 -12.82 21.70
N PHE A 402 -3.88 -13.13 21.37
CA PHE A 402 -2.74 -12.58 22.08
C PHE A 402 -2.51 -11.11 21.69
N THR A 403 -2.59 -10.22 22.67
CA THR A 403 -2.07 -8.84 22.57
C THR A 403 -0.75 -8.68 23.35
N THR A 404 -0.50 -9.60 24.28
CA THR A 404 0.74 -9.74 25.03
C THR A 404 1.11 -11.21 25.12
N ALA A 405 2.39 -11.54 24.94
CA ALA A 405 2.89 -12.87 25.19
C ALA A 405 4.37 -12.82 25.58
N THR A 406 4.72 -13.60 26.61
CA THR A 406 6.10 -13.91 26.95
C THR A 406 6.26 -15.42 27.01
N MET A 407 7.44 -15.93 26.65
CA MET A 407 7.72 -17.36 26.74
C MET A 407 8.81 -17.64 27.78
N THR A 408 8.54 -18.60 28.65
CA THR A 408 9.52 -19.18 29.57
C THR A 408 9.71 -20.66 29.24
N VAL A 409 10.96 -21.09 29.08
CA VAL A 409 11.28 -22.51 28.93
C VAL A 409 11.30 -23.16 30.31
N SER A 410 10.39 -24.12 30.54
CA SER A 410 10.23 -24.74 31.85
C SER A 410 11.38 -25.70 32.18
N VAL A 411 11.87 -25.65 33.41
CA VAL A 411 12.85 -26.61 33.94
C VAL A 411 12.22 -28.00 34.14
N GLN A 412 12.99 -29.07 33.92
CA GLN A 412 12.55 -30.47 34.00
C GLN A 412 13.19 -31.14 35.24
N PRO A 413 12.58 -30.99 36.43
CA PRO A 413 13.26 -31.19 37.71
C PRO A 413 13.81 -32.60 37.97
N GLY A 414 13.31 -33.63 37.27
CA GLY A 414 13.78 -35.01 37.44
C GLY A 414 14.76 -35.52 36.37
N ALA A 415 15.11 -34.69 35.37
CA ALA A 415 16.02 -35.09 34.29
C ALA A 415 17.22 -34.15 34.21
N SER A 416 16.99 -32.85 33.98
CA SER A 416 18.04 -31.84 33.89
C SER A 416 17.48 -30.45 34.19
N SER A 417 18.33 -29.58 34.75
CA SER A 417 17.95 -28.20 35.11
C SER A 417 18.45 -27.24 34.05
N GLY A 418 17.82 -27.29 32.87
CA GLY A 418 18.15 -26.39 31.79
C GLY A 418 17.94 -24.91 32.15
N ALA A 419 18.75 -24.03 31.59
CA ALA A 419 18.75 -22.62 31.94
C ALA A 419 19.11 -21.72 30.76
N ALA A 420 18.84 -20.42 30.94
CA ALA A 420 19.26 -19.32 30.08
C ALA A 420 18.72 -19.29 28.63
N ALA A 421 17.78 -20.17 28.25
CA ALA A 421 17.08 -20.01 26.98
C ALA A 421 16.20 -18.74 27.04
N ALA A 422 16.37 -17.86 26.05
CA ALA A 422 15.64 -16.60 25.92
C ALA A 422 14.95 -16.54 24.57
N ILE A 423 13.63 -16.68 24.58
CA ILE A 423 12.83 -16.79 23.37
C ILE A 423 11.64 -15.84 23.47
N THR A 424 11.44 -15.03 22.43
CA THR A 424 10.42 -13.98 22.38
C THR A 424 9.41 -14.31 21.28
N PRO A 425 8.12 -14.52 21.62
CA PRO A 425 7.05 -14.54 20.63
C PRO A 425 6.90 -13.15 19.99
N ILE A 426 6.66 -13.08 18.69
CA ILE A 426 6.37 -11.84 17.98
C ILE A 426 4.86 -11.73 17.79
N ILE A 427 4.25 -10.65 18.30
CA ILE A 427 2.79 -10.45 18.21
C ILE A 427 2.44 -9.89 16.82
N PRO A 428 1.54 -10.54 16.04
CA PRO A 428 1.19 -10.07 14.71
C PRO A 428 0.47 -8.72 14.77
N PRO A 429 0.35 -8.00 13.63
CA PRO A 429 -0.47 -6.80 13.60
C PRO A 429 -1.92 -7.15 13.93
N LYS A 430 -2.69 -6.15 14.39
CA LYS A 430 -4.11 -6.34 14.70
C LYS A 430 -4.86 -6.97 13.52
N GLY A 431 -5.60 -8.04 13.80
CA GLY A 431 -6.30 -8.85 12.80
C GLY A 431 -5.48 -10.05 12.28
N GLY A 432 -4.17 -10.09 12.55
CA GLY A 432 -3.27 -11.14 12.09
C GLY A 432 -2.47 -10.75 10.85
N HIS A 433 -1.45 -11.55 10.53
CA HIS A 433 -0.68 -11.36 9.30
C HIS A 433 -1.53 -11.62 8.05
N GLY A 434 -1.48 -10.70 7.10
CA GLY A 434 -2.27 -10.75 5.88
C GLY A 434 -3.70 -10.26 6.05
N TYR A 435 -4.08 -9.71 7.20
CA TYR A 435 -5.43 -9.21 7.44
C TYR A 435 -5.78 -8.01 6.55
N ASP A 436 -4.80 -7.12 6.32
CA ASP A 436 -4.95 -5.93 5.49
C ASP A 436 -3.61 -5.54 4.86
N ALA A 437 -3.44 -5.88 3.59
CA ALA A 437 -2.17 -5.63 2.88
C ALA A 437 -1.85 -4.14 2.75
N VAL A 438 -2.86 -3.25 2.65
CA VAL A 438 -2.65 -1.80 2.55
C VAL A 438 -2.08 -1.28 3.87
N THR A 439 -2.67 -1.67 4.99
CA THR A 439 -2.19 -1.25 6.31
C THR A 439 -0.82 -1.86 6.63
N GLU A 440 -0.64 -3.16 6.43
CA GLU A 440 0.57 -3.87 6.81
C GLU A 440 1.82 -3.51 5.98
N LEU A 441 1.64 -3.04 4.74
CA LEU A 441 2.75 -2.66 3.85
C LEU A 441 2.93 -1.14 3.72
N GLY A 442 2.11 -0.34 4.42
CA GLY A 442 2.23 1.11 4.44
C GLY A 442 1.75 1.78 3.15
N GLY A 443 0.60 1.36 2.64
CA GLY A 443 -0.06 1.93 1.46
C GLY A 443 -0.73 3.28 1.73
N TYR A 444 0.00 4.24 2.29
CA TYR A 444 -0.47 5.63 2.48
C TYR A 444 -0.15 6.56 1.29
N TYR A 445 0.38 6.00 0.19
CA TYR A 445 0.48 6.69 -1.09
C TYR A 445 -0.66 6.27 -2.00
N MET A 446 -1.24 7.24 -2.72
CA MET A 446 -2.24 7.02 -3.74
C MET A 446 -1.67 7.37 -5.11
N MET A 447 -1.82 6.46 -6.07
CA MET A 447 -1.50 6.72 -7.46
C MET A 447 -2.78 6.90 -8.27
N ILE A 448 -2.85 8.00 -9.01
CA ILE A 448 -3.85 8.24 -10.05
C ILE A 448 -3.14 8.07 -11.39
N ASN A 449 -3.64 7.17 -12.24
CA ASN A 449 -3.15 7.01 -13.60
C ASN A 449 -4.21 7.45 -14.61
N THR A 450 -3.94 8.53 -15.33
CA THR A 450 -4.78 9.02 -16.42
C THR A 450 -4.02 9.02 -17.73
N LYS A 451 -4.57 8.33 -18.73
CA LYS A 451 -4.07 8.36 -20.10
C LYS A 451 -4.82 9.41 -20.91
N LEU A 452 -4.10 10.31 -21.58
CA LEU A 452 -4.66 11.25 -22.54
C LEU A 452 -4.33 10.75 -23.94
N ALA A 453 -5.32 10.20 -24.65
CA ALA A 453 -5.09 9.63 -25.98
C ALA A 453 -5.49 10.62 -27.08
N GLN A 454 -4.51 11.11 -27.83
CA GLN A 454 -4.76 12.00 -28.98
C GLN A 454 -5.63 13.21 -28.57
N SER A 455 -6.72 13.48 -29.29
CA SER A 455 -7.63 14.60 -29.00
C SER A 455 -8.83 14.23 -28.11
N GLU A 456 -9.06 12.95 -27.82
CA GLU A 456 -10.27 12.42 -27.13
C GLU A 456 -11.57 13.11 -27.55
N SER A 457 -12.07 12.76 -28.76
CA SER A 457 -13.25 13.41 -29.36
C SER A 457 -13.09 14.92 -29.56
N GLY A 458 -11.86 15.41 -29.73
CA GLY A 458 -11.55 16.81 -29.96
C GLY A 458 -11.50 17.67 -28.69
N ALA A 459 -11.68 17.11 -27.49
CA ALA A 459 -11.62 17.88 -26.24
C ALA A 459 -10.21 18.43 -25.96
N PHE A 460 -9.17 17.63 -26.20
CA PHE A 460 -7.79 18.03 -25.99
C PHE A 460 -7.12 18.50 -27.29
N THR A 461 -6.19 19.46 -27.17
CA THR A 461 -5.37 19.93 -28.28
C THR A 461 -4.24 18.93 -28.58
N THR A 462 -3.96 18.67 -29.85
CA THR A 462 -2.82 17.85 -30.31
C THR A 462 -1.74 18.67 -30.99
N ASP A 463 -1.94 19.99 -31.07
CA ASP A 463 -1.13 20.89 -31.91
C ASP A 463 -0.28 21.83 -31.04
N ASN A 464 -0.43 21.76 -29.72
CA ASN A 464 0.27 22.60 -28.77
C ASN A 464 0.68 21.84 -27.50
N ASP A 465 1.53 22.47 -26.71
CA ASP A 465 2.06 21.96 -25.47
C ASP A 465 1.21 22.36 -24.25
N PHE A 466 1.51 21.74 -23.11
CA PHE A 466 0.96 22.12 -21.82
C PHE A 466 2.05 22.16 -20.75
N ARG A 467 1.84 22.96 -19.70
CA ARG A 467 2.79 23.20 -18.60
C ARG A 467 2.18 23.02 -17.21
N LYS A 468 0.87 22.78 -17.12
CA LYS A 468 0.16 22.53 -15.86
C LYS A 468 -0.58 21.23 -15.92
N ILE A 469 -0.51 20.46 -14.85
CA ILE A 469 -1.40 19.33 -14.55
C ILE A 469 -2.08 19.66 -13.22
N GLY A 470 -3.36 19.38 -13.10
CA GLY A 470 -4.06 19.57 -11.83
C GLY A 470 -5.22 18.60 -11.63
N LEU A 471 -5.71 18.55 -10.40
CA LEU A 471 -6.90 17.81 -10.03
C LEU A 471 -8.02 18.76 -9.63
N LEU A 472 -9.16 18.60 -10.28
CA LEU A 472 -10.37 19.37 -10.06
C LEU A 472 -11.48 18.45 -9.54
N LYS A 473 -11.99 18.76 -8.36
CA LYS A 473 -13.07 18.02 -7.70
C LYS A 473 -14.41 18.70 -7.93
N ASP A 474 -15.39 17.91 -8.33
CA ASP A 474 -16.82 18.26 -8.41
C ASP A 474 -17.14 19.62 -9.07
N PRO A 475 -16.67 19.87 -10.30
CA PRO A 475 -17.08 21.05 -11.04
C PRO A 475 -18.55 20.96 -11.44
N ASN A 476 -19.16 22.12 -11.69
CA ASN A 476 -20.49 22.24 -12.27
C ASN A 476 -20.41 22.30 -13.79
N ALA A 477 -21.45 21.84 -14.48
CA ALA A 477 -21.67 22.12 -15.88
C ALA A 477 -21.81 23.63 -16.11
N ASP A 478 -21.33 24.11 -17.26
CA ASP A 478 -21.44 25.52 -17.62
C ASP A 478 -22.90 26.00 -17.62
N GLY A 479 -23.12 27.25 -17.18
CA GLY A 479 -24.45 27.85 -17.08
C GLY A 479 -25.38 27.25 -16.01
N GLY A 480 -24.89 26.38 -15.11
CA GLY A 480 -25.72 25.74 -14.08
C GLY A 480 -25.00 25.45 -12.76
N PHE A 481 -25.79 24.94 -11.79
CA PHE A 481 -25.31 24.42 -10.49
C PHE A 481 -25.43 22.90 -10.41
N VAL A 482 -25.46 22.25 -11.58
CA VAL A 482 -25.53 20.79 -11.69
C VAL A 482 -24.12 20.28 -11.91
N ARG A 483 -23.75 19.26 -11.16
CA ARG A 483 -22.43 18.65 -11.21
C ARG A 483 -22.11 18.08 -12.60
N TYR A 484 -20.90 18.32 -13.06
CA TYR A 484 -20.42 17.82 -14.34
C TYR A 484 -20.11 16.32 -14.25
N THR A 485 -20.62 15.54 -15.19
CA THR A 485 -20.58 14.06 -15.15
C THR A 485 -19.92 13.40 -16.35
N SER A 486 -19.70 14.12 -17.45
CA SER A 486 -19.11 13.58 -18.68
C SER A 486 -17.64 13.23 -18.50
N ASP A 487 -17.13 12.26 -19.26
CA ASP A 487 -15.76 11.75 -19.08
C ASP A 487 -14.67 12.73 -19.53
N THR A 488 -14.99 13.66 -20.42
CA THR A 488 -14.05 14.66 -20.95
C THR A 488 -14.72 16.03 -21.02
N ALA A 489 -13.98 17.07 -20.67
CA ALA A 489 -14.40 18.47 -20.74
C ALA A 489 -13.39 19.29 -21.54
N SER A 490 -13.83 19.95 -22.61
CA SER A 490 -13.07 21.04 -23.22
C SER A 490 -13.28 22.29 -22.38
N GLN A 491 -12.21 22.87 -21.82
CA GLN A 491 -12.30 24.04 -20.95
C GLN A 491 -11.83 25.34 -21.61
N SER A 492 -11.00 25.24 -22.66
CA SER A 492 -10.67 26.37 -23.52
C SER A 492 -11.94 26.98 -24.12
N LYS A 493 -11.97 28.31 -24.27
CA LYS A 493 -13.05 29.00 -24.96
C LYS A 493 -12.97 28.75 -26.46
N THR A 494 -14.11 28.61 -27.12
CA THR A 494 -14.16 28.59 -28.58
C THR A 494 -14.46 29.99 -29.10
N VAL A 495 -13.56 30.53 -29.92
CA VAL A 495 -13.72 31.83 -30.56
C VAL A 495 -13.93 31.63 -32.06
N ALA A 496 -15.08 32.06 -32.57
CA ALA A 496 -15.29 32.21 -34.00
C ALA A 496 -14.66 33.52 -34.47
N TYR A 497 -13.99 33.50 -35.62
CA TYR A 497 -13.33 34.68 -36.19
C TYR A 497 -13.74 34.91 -37.64
N SER A 498 -13.45 36.12 -38.13
CA SER A 498 -13.68 36.53 -39.51
C SER A 498 -12.69 37.61 -39.93
N ALA A 499 -12.67 37.95 -41.22
CA ALA A 499 -11.90 39.07 -41.77
C ALA A 499 -10.41 39.07 -41.37
N ASN A 500 -9.77 37.89 -41.33
CA ASN A 500 -8.35 37.78 -41.05
C ASN A 500 -7.51 38.18 -42.28
N ASN A 501 -6.49 39.00 -42.08
CA ASN A 501 -5.58 39.47 -43.14
C ASN A 501 -4.47 38.46 -43.48
N GLU A 502 -4.14 37.58 -42.54
CA GLU A 502 -3.14 36.52 -42.64
C GLU A 502 -3.70 35.23 -42.02
N VAL A 503 -3.09 34.08 -42.30
CA VAL A 503 -3.50 32.80 -41.71
C VAL A 503 -3.26 32.84 -40.20
N ILE A 504 -4.29 32.53 -39.42
CA ILE A 504 -4.17 32.41 -37.96
C ILE A 504 -3.55 31.04 -37.64
N THR A 505 -2.47 31.04 -36.86
CA THR A 505 -1.83 29.83 -36.33
C THR A 505 -2.16 29.65 -34.85
N GLY A 506 -1.96 28.44 -34.33
CA GLY A 506 -1.88 28.24 -32.88
C GLY A 506 -0.61 28.89 -32.30
N ASP A 507 -0.51 28.86 -30.98
CA ASP A 507 0.65 29.28 -30.20
C ASP A 507 0.97 30.79 -30.25
N ILE A 508 -0.08 31.62 -30.27
CA ILE A 508 0.05 33.07 -30.33
C ILE A 508 -0.81 33.76 -29.27
N THR A 509 -0.33 34.89 -28.75
CA THR A 509 -1.13 35.83 -27.96
C THR A 509 -1.70 36.92 -28.86
N PHE A 510 -2.98 37.24 -28.72
CA PHE A 510 -3.60 38.39 -29.37
C PHE A 510 -4.16 39.38 -28.34
N SER A 511 -4.42 40.61 -28.78
CA SER A 511 -5.08 41.64 -27.98
C SER A 511 -6.18 42.40 -28.74
N GLN A 512 -7.23 42.81 -28.04
CA GLN A 512 -8.27 43.71 -28.52
C GLN A 512 -8.15 45.08 -27.83
N VAL A 513 -7.54 46.04 -28.52
CA VAL A 513 -7.31 47.40 -27.98
C VAL A 513 -8.64 48.10 -27.65
N ALA A 514 -9.63 47.98 -28.54
CA ALA A 514 -10.95 48.60 -28.37
C ALA A 514 -11.76 48.03 -27.19
N SER A 515 -11.39 46.86 -26.70
CA SER A 515 -12.07 46.15 -25.60
C SER A 515 -11.29 46.25 -24.29
N GLY A 516 -10.66 47.40 -24.04
CA GLY A 516 -9.86 47.63 -22.84
C GLY A 516 -8.61 46.75 -22.77
N ALA A 517 -7.97 46.51 -23.92
CA ALA A 517 -6.78 45.67 -24.06
C ALA A 517 -6.98 44.20 -23.60
N ALA A 518 -8.16 43.63 -23.87
CA ALA A 518 -8.43 42.21 -23.60
C ALA A 518 -7.43 41.31 -24.34
N THR A 519 -6.92 40.29 -23.66
CA THR A 519 -5.95 39.32 -24.22
C THR A 519 -6.54 37.92 -24.32
N GLY A 520 -5.93 37.10 -25.19
CA GLY A 520 -6.18 35.67 -25.26
C GLY A 520 -5.00 34.94 -25.91
N TYR A 521 -4.84 33.67 -25.54
CA TYR A 521 -3.83 32.78 -26.09
C TYR A 521 -4.46 31.70 -26.96
N VAL A 522 -4.08 31.63 -28.24
CA VAL A 522 -4.61 30.66 -29.20
C VAL A 522 -3.89 29.34 -29.04
N LEU A 523 -4.64 28.29 -28.70
CA LEU A 523 -4.14 26.92 -28.60
C LEU A 523 -4.02 26.27 -29.98
N ASP A 524 -5.15 26.17 -30.67
CA ASP A 524 -5.28 25.58 -32.00
C ASP A 524 -6.40 26.26 -32.80
N VAL A 525 -6.35 26.08 -34.13
CA VAL A 525 -7.22 26.78 -35.08
C VAL A 525 -7.86 25.76 -36.02
N ASN A 526 -9.20 25.77 -36.09
CA ASN A 526 -9.95 25.09 -37.13
C ASN A 526 -10.32 26.10 -38.23
N ALA A 527 -9.42 26.23 -39.21
CA ALA A 527 -9.60 27.17 -40.32
C ALA A 527 -10.85 26.87 -41.18
N ALA A 528 -11.22 25.60 -41.34
CA ALA A 528 -12.39 25.20 -42.11
C ALA A 528 -13.70 25.69 -41.46
N ALA A 529 -13.76 25.70 -40.12
CA ALA A 529 -14.90 26.21 -39.36
C ALA A 529 -14.78 27.69 -38.99
N SER A 530 -13.65 28.35 -39.30
CA SER A 530 -13.31 29.70 -38.81
C SER A 530 -13.45 29.83 -37.28
N THR A 531 -13.01 28.80 -36.56
CA THR A 531 -12.98 28.78 -35.10
C THR A 531 -11.59 28.50 -34.57
N MET A 532 -11.31 28.93 -33.34
CA MET A 532 -10.06 28.67 -32.63
C MET A 532 -10.33 28.40 -31.15
N ARG A 533 -9.49 27.62 -30.50
CA ARG A 533 -9.52 27.42 -29.05
C ARG A 533 -8.60 28.42 -28.35
N VAL A 534 -9.11 29.08 -27.32
CA VAL A 534 -8.42 30.19 -26.64
C VAL A 534 -8.45 30.01 -25.12
N ILE A 535 -7.31 30.21 -24.47
CA ILE A 535 -7.16 30.27 -23.00
C ILE A 535 -6.60 31.63 -22.56
N ASP A 536 -6.41 31.82 -21.25
CA ASP A 536 -5.88 33.05 -20.64
C ASP A 536 -6.66 34.30 -21.06
N THR A 537 -7.99 34.19 -20.96
CA THR A 537 -8.93 35.27 -21.27
C THR A 537 -9.62 35.75 -20.00
N THR A 538 -10.04 37.02 -19.99
CA THR A 538 -10.91 37.53 -18.93
C THR A 538 -12.37 37.33 -19.30
N ASN A 539 -13.16 36.74 -18.40
CA ASN A 539 -14.60 36.54 -18.59
C ASN A 539 -15.36 37.88 -18.47
N GLY A 540 -16.36 38.07 -19.33
CA GLY A 540 -17.38 39.12 -19.17
C GLY A 540 -18.62 38.62 -18.41
N SER A 541 -19.78 39.24 -18.63
CA SER A 541 -21.04 38.93 -17.93
C SER A 541 -22.12 38.14 -18.70
N SER A 542 -21.94 37.70 -19.95
CA SER A 542 -22.98 36.99 -20.74
C SER A 542 -22.41 35.91 -21.66
N ASP A 543 -23.07 34.74 -21.68
CA ASP A 543 -22.62 33.53 -22.37
C ASP A 543 -23.36 33.27 -23.70
N THR A 544 -24.28 34.16 -24.13
CA THR A 544 -25.21 33.84 -25.24
C THR A 544 -24.91 34.56 -26.56
N VAL A 545 -24.32 35.76 -26.56
CA VAL A 545 -23.89 36.48 -27.79
C VAL A 545 -22.78 37.48 -27.46
N GLY A 546 -21.52 37.02 -27.42
CA GLY A 546 -20.36 37.89 -27.19
C GLY A 546 -20.32 38.47 -25.77
N TYR A 547 -19.18 38.41 -25.10
CA TYR A 547 -19.09 39.04 -23.80
C TYR A 547 -19.28 40.56 -23.95
N ASP A 548 -20.09 41.08 -23.02
CA ASP A 548 -20.46 42.47 -22.71
C ASP A 548 -19.47 43.60 -23.08
N SER A 549 -19.96 44.84 -22.98
CA SER A 549 -19.15 46.06 -23.07
C SER A 549 -18.18 46.25 -21.87
N LYS A 550 -17.88 45.20 -21.10
CA LYS A 550 -16.96 45.28 -19.95
C LYS A 550 -15.53 45.45 -20.46
N PRO A 551 -14.79 46.45 -19.98
CA PRO A 551 -13.38 46.58 -20.32
C PRO A 551 -12.58 45.35 -19.87
N GLY A 552 -11.74 44.83 -20.76
CA GLY A 552 -10.82 43.72 -20.52
C GLY A 552 -11.35 42.33 -20.88
N SER A 553 -12.65 42.16 -21.15
CA SER A 553 -13.21 40.92 -21.72
C SER A 553 -13.13 40.93 -23.25
N LEU A 554 -13.07 39.74 -23.87
CA LEU A 554 -13.13 39.63 -25.34
C LEU A 554 -14.52 40.05 -25.84
N GLN A 555 -14.59 40.93 -26.85
CA GLN A 555 -15.85 41.43 -27.38
C GLN A 555 -16.07 40.98 -28.83
N ALA A 556 -17.30 40.62 -29.15
CA ALA A 556 -17.72 40.33 -30.52
C ALA A 556 -17.76 41.61 -31.37
N GLY A 557 -17.41 41.48 -32.65
CA GLY A 557 -17.34 42.58 -33.61
C GLY A 557 -16.08 43.46 -33.51
N GLN A 558 -15.23 43.24 -32.50
CA GLN A 558 -13.99 44.00 -32.30
C GLN A 558 -12.79 43.31 -32.96
N VAL A 559 -11.83 44.13 -33.39
CA VAL A 559 -10.59 43.66 -34.03
C VAL A 559 -9.59 43.21 -32.96
N ALA A 560 -9.11 41.98 -33.12
CA ALA A 560 -7.98 41.41 -32.40
C ALA A 560 -6.72 41.47 -33.26
N THR A 561 -5.57 41.71 -32.63
CA THR A 561 -4.28 41.82 -33.32
C THR A 561 -3.19 41.03 -32.61
N SER A 562 -2.26 40.47 -33.39
CA SER A 562 -1.00 39.84 -32.91
C SER A 562 0.11 40.17 -33.91
N GLY A 563 0.99 41.12 -33.58
CA GLY A 563 1.96 41.65 -34.54
C GLY A 563 1.24 42.29 -35.75
N THR A 564 1.48 41.77 -36.95
CA THR A 564 0.81 42.20 -38.20
C THR A 564 -0.53 41.50 -38.45
N LEU A 565 -0.79 40.37 -37.79
CA LEU A 565 -2.04 39.63 -37.91
C LEU A 565 -3.17 40.45 -37.29
N SER A 566 -4.29 40.56 -38.01
CA SER A 566 -5.54 41.14 -37.55
C SER A 566 -6.72 40.28 -37.95
N PHE A 567 -7.70 40.11 -37.06
CA PHE A 567 -8.96 39.42 -37.33
C PHE A 567 -10.09 40.00 -36.48
N THR A 568 -11.33 39.79 -36.87
CA THR A 568 -12.51 40.22 -36.10
C THR A 568 -13.05 39.04 -35.30
N VAL A 569 -13.24 39.22 -33.99
CA VAL A 569 -13.89 38.21 -33.14
C VAL A 569 -15.39 38.19 -33.43
N GLY A 570 -15.92 37.06 -33.87
CA GLY A 570 -17.32 36.90 -34.26
C GLY A 570 -18.21 36.44 -33.12
N ALA A 571 -17.86 35.33 -32.47
CA ALA A 571 -18.61 34.76 -31.35
C ALA A 571 -17.65 34.08 -30.37
N ILE A 572 -18.08 33.98 -29.11
CA ILE A 572 -17.31 33.37 -28.03
C ILE A 572 -18.23 32.40 -27.31
N ALA A 573 -17.78 31.16 -27.15
CA ALA A 573 -18.44 30.13 -26.36
C ALA A 573 -17.53 29.66 -25.22
N ASN A 574 -18.11 29.43 -24.04
CA ASN A 574 -17.40 28.93 -22.88
C ASN A 574 -17.01 27.46 -23.02
N GLY A 575 -16.14 27.01 -22.11
CA GLY A 575 -15.85 25.60 -21.91
C GLY A 575 -17.04 24.84 -21.29
N ALA A 576 -16.88 23.54 -21.15
CA ALA A 576 -17.95 22.65 -20.69
C ALA A 576 -18.27 22.79 -19.19
N MET A 577 -17.34 23.31 -18.40
CA MET A 577 -17.49 23.46 -16.95
C MET A 577 -17.51 24.94 -16.54
N SER A 578 -18.31 25.24 -15.53
CA SER A 578 -18.44 26.58 -14.96
C SER A 578 -17.14 27.01 -14.28
N ILE A 579 -16.60 28.15 -14.68
CA ILE A 579 -15.33 28.67 -14.17
C ILE A 579 -15.44 29.00 -12.69
N GLY A 580 -14.49 28.50 -11.89
CA GLY A 580 -14.48 28.68 -10.43
C GLY A 580 -15.47 27.80 -9.68
N SER A 581 -16.14 26.86 -10.36
CA SER A 581 -16.92 25.81 -9.69
C SER A 581 -16.02 24.66 -9.22
N GLY A 582 -16.45 23.89 -8.22
CA GLY A 582 -15.63 22.81 -7.68
C GLY A 582 -14.38 23.28 -6.92
N GLU A 583 -13.49 22.34 -6.62
CA GLU A 583 -12.28 22.58 -5.79
C GLU A 583 -11.04 22.06 -6.53
N ILE A 584 -10.04 22.93 -6.72
CA ILE A 584 -8.72 22.49 -7.21
C ILE A 584 -7.93 21.98 -6.01
N ILE A 585 -7.65 20.68 -6.00
CA ILE A 585 -7.00 20.00 -4.87
C ILE A 585 -5.54 19.66 -5.12
N TYR A 586 -5.07 19.84 -6.36
CA TYR A 586 -3.68 19.57 -6.75
C TYR A 586 -3.29 20.40 -7.97
N ILE A 587 -2.05 20.89 -7.97
CA ILE A 587 -1.40 21.56 -9.10
C ILE A 587 0.05 21.11 -9.16
N GLU A 588 0.49 20.75 -10.36
CA GLU A 588 1.88 20.54 -10.73
C GLU A 588 2.22 21.44 -11.91
N ASN A 589 3.28 22.23 -11.75
CA ASN A 589 3.88 22.96 -12.86
C ASN A 589 5.00 22.11 -13.48
N ARG A 590 5.14 22.21 -14.80
CA ARG A 590 6.12 21.47 -15.58
C ARG A 590 6.72 22.33 -16.69
N ALA A 591 7.85 21.88 -17.19
CA ALA A 591 8.40 22.20 -18.49
C ALA A 591 7.39 21.82 -19.60
N PRO A 592 7.49 22.43 -20.80
CA PRO A 592 6.56 22.16 -21.89
C PRO A 592 6.52 20.68 -22.25
N VAL A 593 5.31 20.13 -22.24
CA VAL A 593 5.03 18.79 -22.74
C VAL A 593 4.28 18.92 -24.05
N ALA A 594 4.97 18.66 -25.16
CA ALA A 594 4.36 18.66 -26.49
C ALA A 594 3.35 17.52 -26.63
N ARG A 595 2.24 17.78 -27.30
CA ARG A 595 1.26 16.77 -27.70
C ARG A 595 1.30 16.56 -29.20
N ALA A 596 0.89 15.38 -29.65
CA ALA A 596 0.74 15.06 -31.07
C ALA A 596 -0.44 14.09 -31.29
N SER A 597 -0.98 14.07 -32.51
CA SER A 597 -2.14 13.24 -32.85
C SER A 597 -1.87 11.73 -32.83
N ASP A 598 -0.60 11.32 -32.87
CA ASP A 598 -0.14 9.93 -32.81
C ASP A 598 0.42 9.53 -31.45
N GLN A 599 0.37 10.44 -30.46
CA GLN A 599 0.88 10.22 -29.12
C GLN A 599 -0.22 9.94 -28.10
N THR A 600 0.17 9.30 -27.01
CA THR A 600 -0.66 9.09 -25.82
C THR A 600 0.19 9.38 -24.60
N GLU A 601 -0.25 10.34 -23.79
CA GLU A 601 0.44 10.69 -22.56
C GLU A 601 -0.11 9.85 -21.40
N ASP A 602 0.77 9.15 -20.68
CA ASP A 602 0.45 8.35 -19.49
C ASP A 602 0.86 9.14 -18.24
N ILE A 603 -0.10 9.80 -17.60
CA ILE A 603 0.13 10.69 -16.47
C ILE A 603 -0.12 9.91 -15.18
N LYS A 604 0.96 9.68 -14.41
CA LYS A 604 0.91 9.03 -13.10
C LYS A 604 1.19 10.06 -12.01
N LEU A 605 0.16 10.42 -11.25
CA LEU A 605 0.25 11.31 -10.11
C LEU A 605 0.32 10.50 -8.81
N ILE A 606 1.26 10.84 -7.93
CA ILE A 606 1.42 10.20 -6.61
C ILE A 606 1.13 11.25 -5.53
N ILE A 607 0.23 10.90 -4.61
CA ILE A 607 -0.15 11.73 -3.45
C ILE A 607 0.22 10.97 -2.18
N GLU A 608 0.90 11.63 -1.25
CA GLU A 608 1.20 11.12 0.11
C GLU A 608 0.19 11.70 1.12
N PHE A 609 -0.27 10.87 2.05
CA PHE A 609 -1.16 11.24 3.16
C PHE A 609 -0.47 11.29 4.52
#